data_AF-A0A2B0LSI8-F1
#
_entry.id   AF-A0A2B0LSI8-F1
#
_cell.length_a   1.000
_cell.length_b   1.000
_cell.length_c   1.000
_cell.angle_alpha   90.00
_cell.angle_beta   90.00
_cell.angle_gamma   90.00
#
_symmetry.space_group_name_H-M   'P 1'
#
loop_
_entity.id
_entity.type
_entity.pdbx_description
1 polymer ?
#
loop_
_entity_poly.entity_id
_entity_poly.type
_entity_poly.pdbx_seq_one_letter_code
_entity_poly.pdbx_strand_id
1 'polypeptide(L)'
;MENNIRESKKIAKPIIWTISLLIATLLVFVTTRLYPNTDLRISIILLTIIDIGFIVALVLGIKTKNTSIMIFSIMSNGIFFILLSVFIFLLLLANGISEP
;
A
#
# COMPACT_ATOMS: atom_id res chain seq x y z
N MET A 1 3.59 -33.28 8.25
CA MET A 1 3.98 -32.01 8.92
C MET A 1 4.31 -30.90 7.91
N GLU A 2 5.04 -31.20 6.83
CA GLU A 2 5.43 -30.24 5.78
C GLU A 2 4.27 -29.56 5.02
N ASN A 3 3.17 -30.29 4.79
CA ASN A 3 1.99 -29.76 4.10
C ASN A 3 1.24 -28.67 4.90
N ASN A 4 1.21 -28.77 6.23
CA ASN A 4 0.60 -27.73 7.08
C ASN A 4 1.40 -26.41 7.06
N ILE A 5 2.73 -26.49 6.89
CA ILE A 5 3.58 -25.30 6.80
C ILE A 5 3.39 -24.58 5.45
N ARG A 6 3.19 -25.33 4.36
CA ARG A 6 2.93 -24.76 3.03
C ARG A 6 1.57 -24.07 2.93
N GLU A 7 0.52 -24.65 3.53
CA GLU A 7 -0.81 -24.03 3.59
C GLU A 7 -0.79 -22.74 4.43
N SER A 8 -0.19 -22.75 5.62
CA SER A 8 -0.02 -21.54 6.45
C SER A 8 0.81 -20.45 5.75
N LYS A 9 1.84 -20.80 4.97
CA LYS A 9 2.60 -19.83 4.17
C LYS A 9 1.78 -19.20 3.04
N LYS A 10 0.84 -19.94 2.43
CA LYS A 10 -0.06 -19.39 1.39
C LYS A 10 -1.12 -18.47 2.00
N ILE A 11 -1.61 -18.81 3.18
CA ILE A 11 -2.56 -18.03 3.99
C ILE A 11 -1.94 -16.70 4.43
N ALA A 12 -0.68 -16.70 4.89
CA ALA A 12 -0.03 -15.49 5.41
C ALA A 12 0.46 -14.51 4.33
N LYS A 13 0.71 -14.98 3.09
CA LYS A 13 1.31 -14.16 2.03
C LYS A 13 0.55 -12.86 1.73
N PRO A 14 -0.77 -12.88 1.45
CA PRO A 14 -1.52 -11.65 1.13
C PRO A 14 -1.50 -10.65 2.28
N ILE A 15 -1.58 -11.14 3.52
CA ILE A 15 -1.57 -10.32 4.74
C ILE A 15 -0.21 -9.65 4.92
N ILE A 16 0.88 -10.41 4.75
CA ILE A 16 2.25 -9.88 4.85
C ILE A 16 2.49 -8.78 3.80
N TRP A 17 1.98 -8.95 2.58
CA TRP A 17 2.06 -7.94 1.54
C TRP A 17 1.37 -6.63 1.94
N THR A 18 0.14 -6.71 2.43
CA THR A 18 -0.61 -5.53 2.89
C THR A 18 0.12 -4.82 4.04
N ILE A 19 0.63 -5.57 5.03
CA ILE A 19 1.38 -5.00 6.15
C ILE A 19 2.66 -4.33 5.66
N SER A 20 3.40 -4.95 4.73
CA SER A 20 4.63 -4.39 4.18
C SER A 20 4.38 -3.07 3.44
N LEU A 21 3.31 -2.98 2.65
CA LEU A 21 2.92 -1.74 1.96
C LEU A 21 2.51 -0.64 2.94
N LEU A 22 1.81 -1.01 4.01
CA LEU A 22 1.42 -0.07 5.06
C LEU A 22 2.64 0.48 5.81
N ILE A 23 3.61 -0.37 6.14
CA ILE A 23 4.89 0.06 6.72
C ILE A 23 5.64 0.98 5.75
N ALA A 24 5.71 0.63 4.46
CA ALA A 24 6.35 1.48 3.45
C ALA A 24 5.68 2.86 3.36
N THR A 25 4.35 2.91 3.41
CA THR A 25 3.59 4.17 3.42
C THR A 25 3.99 5.03 4.61
N LEU A 26 4.00 4.45 5.82
CA LEU A 26 4.38 5.15 7.04
C LEU A 26 5.83 5.66 6.97
N LEU A 27 6.75 4.87 6.41
CA LEU A 27 8.13 5.30 6.22
C LEU A 27 8.23 6.54 5.33
N VAL A 28 7.51 6.58 4.20
CA VAL A 28 7.50 7.77 3.33
C VAL A 28 7.02 9.01 4.09
N PHE A 29 5.97 8.88 4.90
CA PHE A 29 5.47 9.98 5.73
C PHE A 29 6.49 10.44 6.78
N VAL A 30 7.10 9.50 7.51
CA VAL A 30 8.10 9.81 8.54
C VAL A 30 9.31 10.48 7.92
N THR A 31 9.82 9.96 6.79
CA THR A 31 10.95 10.55 6.08
C THR A 31 10.63 11.96 5.59
N THR A 32 9.45 12.18 4.99
CA THR A 32 9.02 13.52 4.54
C THR A 32 8.94 14.51 5.71
N ARG A 33 8.52 14.05 6.89
CA ARG A 33 8.48 14.89 8.09
C ARG A 33 9.86 15.20 8.67
N LEU A 34 10.77 14.22 8.67
CA LEU A 34 12.14 14.39 9.18
C LEU A 34 13.00 15.26 8.27
N TYR A 35 12.73 15.23 6.96
CA TYR A 35 13.44 15.99 5.95
C TYR A 35 12.46 16.93 5.23
N PRO A 36 12.10 18.08 5.83
CA PRO A 36 11.10 18.98 5.25
C PRO A 36 11.57 19.67 3.95
N ASN A 37 12.86 19.64 3.65
CA ASN A 37 13.44 20.19 2.42
C ASN A 37 13.43 19.19 1.25
N THR A 38 12.89 17.98 1.44
CA THR A 38 12.78 17.02 0.34
C THR A 38 11.67 17.48 -0.60
N ASP A 39 11.93 17.41 -1.91
CA ASP A 39 10.96 17.78 -2.94
C ASP A 39 9.67 16.95 -2.79
N LEU A 40 8.54 17.64 -2.70
CA LEU A 40 7.21 17.05 -2.54
C LEU A 40 6.91 16.04 -3.66
N ARG A 41 7.44 16.28 -4.87
CA ARG A 41 7.33 15.39 -6.04
C ARG A 41 7.91 14.01 -5.76
N ILE A 42 8.99 13.91 -4.98
CA ILE A 42 9.61 12.62 -4.61
C ILE A 42 8.64 11.81 -3.75
N SER A 43 8.04 12.45 -2.74
CA SER A 43 7.05 11.80 -1.87
C SER A 43 5.82 11.38 -2.67
N ILE A 44 5.34 12.21 -3.60
CA ILE A 44 4.22 11.86 -4.50
C ILE A 44 4.56 10.61 -5.32
N ILE A 45 5.72 10.57 -5.98
CA ILE A 45 6.15 9.43 -6.80
C ILE A 45 6.24 8.15 -5.95
N LEU A 46 6.85 8.22 -4.76
CA LEU A 46 6.97 7.07 -3.87
C LEU A 46 5.59 6.57 -3.41
N LEU A 47 4.69 7.46 -3.03
CA LEU A 47 3.33 7.09 -2.64
C LEU A 47 2.55 6.49 -3.82
N THR A 48 2.70 7.01 -5.04
CA THR A 48 2.09 6.42 -6.26
C THR A 48 2.59 5.00 -6.52
N ILE A 49 3.89 4.74 -6.35
CA ILE A 49 4.43 3.37 -6.48
C ILE A 49 3.81 2.43 -5.45
N ILE A 50 3.65 2.90 -4.20
CA ILE A 50 3.02 2.11 -3.14
C ILE A 50 1.53 1.87 -3.44
N ASP A 51 0.84 2.87 -4.01
CA ASP A 51 -0.57 2.77 -4.41
C ASP A 51 -0.80 1.70 -5.47
N ILE A 52 0.08 1.65 -6.48
CA ILE A 52 0.14 0.54 -7.45
C ILE A 52 0.40 -0.79 -6.74
N GLY A 53 1.25 -0.79 -5.71
CA GLY A 53 1.49 -1.94 -4.85
C GLY A 53 0.21 -2.47 -4.19
N PHE A 54 -0.69 -1.61 -3.71
CA PHE A 54 -1.97 -2.02 -3.15
C PHE A 54 -2.88 -2.68 -4.20
N ILE A 55 -2.89 -2.18 -5.44
CA ILE A 55 -3.60 -2.84 -6.55
C ILE A 55 -3.03 -4.25 -6.80
N VAL A 56 -1.70 -4.39 -6.86
CA VAL A 56 -1.05 -5.70 -7.04
C VAL A 56 -1.38 -6.64 -5.89
N ALA A 57 -1.33 -6.16 -4.65
CA ALA A 57 -1.68 -6.94 -3.46
C ALA A 57 -3.15 -7.40 -3.49
N LEU A 58 -4.06 -6.55 -3.98
CA LEU A 58 -5.47 -6.88 -4.17
C LEU A 58 -5.67 -7.98 -5.20
N VAL A 59 -5.00 -7.89 -6.37
CA VAL A 59 -5.05 -8.93 -7.41
C VAL A 59 -4.50 -10.26 -6.88
N LEU A 60 -3.44 -10.23 -6.07
CA LEU A 60 -2.88 -11.42 -5.43
C LEU A 60 -3.82 -12.00 -4.35
N GLY A 61 -4.50 -11.13 -3.60
CA GLY A 61 -5.47 -11.51 -2.57
C GLY A 61 -6.67 -12.27 -3.11
N ILE A 62 -7.21 -11.83 -4.25
CA ILE A 62 -8.33 -12.48 -4.94
C ILE A 62 -8.00 -13.91 -5.37
N LYS A 63 -6.72 -14.20 -5.67
CA LYS A 63 -6.29 -15.55 -6.09
C LYS A 63 -6.20 -16.56 -4.95
N THR A 64 -6.46 -16.18 -3.70
CA THR A 64 -6.36 -17.10 -2.57
C THR A 64 -7.62 -17.97 -2.43
N LYS A 65 -7.44 -19.27 -2.13
CA LYS A 65 -8.55 -20.23 -2.02
C LYS A 65 -9.38 -20.06 -0.73
N ASN A 66 -8.84 -19.36 0.27
CA ASN A 66 -9.51 -19.13 1.54
C ASN A 66 -10.36 -17.86 1.47
N THR A 67 -11.69 -18.04 1.51
CA THR A 67 -12.67 -16.96 1.40
C THR A 67 -12.49 -15.85 2.42
N SER A 68 -12.15 -16.17 3.67
CA SER A 68 -11.94 -15.15 4.71
C SER A 68 -10.72 -14.28 4.41
N ILE A 69 -9.62 -14.87 3.94
CA ILE A 69 -8.39 -14.14 3.59
C ILE A 69 -8.60 -13.30 2.33
N MET A 70 -9.34 -13.84 1.36
CA MET A 70 -9.73 -13.11 0.17
C MET A 70 -10.53 -11.86 0.51
N ILE A 71 -11.58 -11.98 1.34
CA ILE A 71 -12.41 -10.84 1.76
C ILE A 71 -11.57 -9.82 2.52
N PHE A 72 -10.74 -10.26 3.46
CA PHE A 72 -9.81 -9.37 4.18
C PHE A 72 -8.91 -8.61 3.20
N SER A 73 -8.29 -9.32 2.25
CA SER A 73 -7.37 -8.73 1.30
C SER A 73 -8.05 -7.73 0.37
N ILE A 74 -9.26 -8.02 -0.10
CA ILE A 74 -10.06 -7.10 -0.94
C ILE A 74 -10.42 -5.85 -0.13
N MET A 75 -10.97 -6.01 1.07
CA MET A 75 -11.39 -4.89 1.91
C MET A 75 -10.21 -4.02 2.32
N SER A 76 -9.15 -4.61 2.89
CA SER A 76 -8.00 -3.86 3.37
C SER A 76 -7.24 -3.17 2.25
N ASN A 77 -6.83 -3.90 1.19
CA ASN A 77 -6.10 -3.26 0.10
C ASN A 77 -6.96 -2.27 -0.68
N GLY A 78 -8.26 -2.54 -0.83
CA GLY A 78 -9.19 -1.62 -1.49
C GLY A 78 -9.36 -0.31 -0.72
N ILE A 79 -9.58 -0.38 0.60
CA ILE A 79 -9.66 0.81 1.46
C ILE A 79 -8.35 1.59 1.45
N PHE A 80 -7.21 0.92 1.60
CA PHE A 80 -5.91 1.59 1.59
C PHE A 80 -5.60 2.23 0.24
N PHE A 81 -5.92 1.57 -0.87
CA PHE A 81 -5.80 2.13 -2.21
C PHE A 81 -6.65 3.41 -2.36
N ILE A 82 -7.93 3.37 -2.00
CA ILE A 82 -8.81 4.55 -2.12
C ILE A 82 -8.29 5.71 -1.26
N LEU A 83 -7.93 5.44 0.00
CA LEU A 83 -7.42 6.46 0.90
C LEU A 83 -6.10 7.06 0.39
N LEU A 84 -5.17 6.22 -0.06
CA LEU A 84 -3.87 6.66 -0.55
C LEU A 84 -4.00 7.42 -1.87
N SER A 85 -4.83 6.96 -2.80
CA SER A 85 -5.18 7.67 -4.04
C SER A 85 -5.74 9.07 -3.76
N VAL A 86 -6.71 9.20 -2.84
CA VAL A 86 -7.26 10.52 -2.45
C VAL A 86 -6.16 11.40 -1.86
N PHE A 87 -5.31 10.84 -1.02
CA PHE A 87 -4.21 11.59 -0.42
C PHE A 87 -3.17 12.05 -1.45
N ILE A 88 -2.78 11.19 -2.39
CA ILE A 88 -1.89 11.55 -3.51
C ILE A 88 -2.50 12.66 -4.35
N PHE A 89 -3.80 12.59 -4.64
CA PHE A 89 -4.51 13.64 -5.36
C PHE A 89 -4.44 14.99 -4.64
N LEU A 90 -4.64 15.01 -3.31
CA LEU A 90 -4.47 16.21 -2.49
C LEU A 90 -3.03 16.74 -2.51
N LEU A 91 -2.03 15.86 -2.46
CA LEU A 91 -0.62 16.25 -2.56
C LEU A 91 -0.29 16.82 -3.94
N LEU A 92 -0.83 16.26 -5.02
CA LEU A 92 -0.66 16.78 -6.38
C LEU A 92 -1.29 18.18 -6.52
N LEU A 93 -2.48 18.38 -5.96
CA LEU A 93 -3.09 19.71 -5.89
C LEU A 93 -2.20 20.67 -5.10
N ALA A 94 -1.71 20.25 -3.92
CA ALA A 94 -0.79 21.04 -3.12
C ALA A 94 0.50 21.38 -3.90
N ASN A 95 1.05 20.44 -4.66
CA ASN A 95 2.23 20.68 -5.49
C ASN A 95 1.95 21.70 -6.61
N GLY A 96 0.83 21.52 -7.33
CA GLY A 96 0.45 22.40 -8.44
C GLY A 96 0.05 23.82 -8.03
N ILE A 97 -0.41 24.04 -6.79
CA ILE A 97 -0.63 25.40 -6.25
C ILE A 97 0.63 26.03 -5.65
N SER A 98 1.60 25.21 -5.22
CA SER A 98 2.80 25.69 -4.51
C SER A 98 3.94 26.05 -5.46
N GLU A 99 4.00 25.43 -6.64
CA GLU A 99 5.00 25.71 -7.67
C GLU A 99 4.40 26.69 -8.72
N PRO A 100 4.88 27.94 -8.83
CA PRO A 100 4.48 28.90 -9.87
C PRO A 100 5.11 28.61 -11.24
#